data_AF-A0A8H6R877-F1
#
_entry.id   AF-A0A8H6R877-F1
#
_cell.length_a   1.000
_cell.length_b   1.000
_cell.length_c   1.000
_cell.angle_alpha   90.00
_cell.angle_beta   90.00
_cell.angle_gamma   90.00
#
_symmetry.space_group_name_H-M   'P 1'
#
loop_
_entity.id
_entity.type
_entity.pdbx_description
1 polymer ?
#
loop_
_entity_poly.entity_id
_entity_poly.type
_entity_poly.pdbx_seq_one_letter_code
_entity_poly.pdbx_strand_id
1 'polypeptide(L)'
;MPGLIHEDFTAQFSDSILARARACLAETQLAPEDEQLLKHLRRSGSPDLEFQPDDDAVYKKQPDGCIWIVDPAINERSTYPAFVMEVAKSENPEHLKIACYNMIVDSQALVKCVVGFALEPNRAARKKEDKTACVGIWRGTSTATAFTVDEPSDELKTFRQADGTPAHGDLRFTIGDFVPEATAAQLSDKSILDRQIIFTLSDLADILRTAEIGRAKLDDTAPRKTGPKRKAMPLPEVYDDLRDPKMRRLEKEAARKEDIEAGESFRKDDGKTAVDSEEPRGRVLATARSKRSSRRSAGLQASASSQRSRDGS
;
A
#
# COMPACT_ATOMS: atom_id res chain seq x y z
N MET A 1 -2.49 -7.11 -7.78
CA MET A 1 -2.92 -8.28 -6.98
C MET A 1 -1.67 -8.92 -6.41
N PRO A 2 -1.58 -9.12 -5.08
CA PRO A 2 -0.52 -9.96 -4.51
C PRO A 2 -0.45 -11.31 -5.23
N GLY A 3 0.74 -11.89 -5.33
CA GLY A 3 0.83 -13.30 -5.72
C GLY A 3 0.18 -14.16 -4.64
N LEU A 4 -0.46 -15.27 -4.99
CA LEU A 4 -1.06 -16.19 -4.02
C LEU A 4 -0.07 -16.65 -2.94
N ILE A 5 1.22 -16.81 -3.29
CA ILE A 5 2.29 -17.11 -2.34
C ILE A 5 2.41 -16.01 -1.27
N HIS A 6 2.27 -14.74 -1.65
CA HIS A 6 2.38 -13.61 -0.72
C HIS A 6 1.19 -13.60 0.24
N GLU A 7 -0.03 -13.86 -0.27
CA GLU A 7 -1.23 -13.93 0.56
C GLU A 7 -1.15 -15.10 1.55
N ASP A 8 -0.76 -16.29 1.08
CA ASP A 8 -0.61 -17.49 1.90
C ASP A 8 0.50 -17.32 2.95
N PHE A 9 1.62 -16.70 2.57
CA PHE A 9 2.72 -16.39 3.49
C PHE A 9 2.26 -15.41 4.57
N THR A 10 1.65 -14.28 4.19
CA THR A 10 1.17 -13.27 5.14
C THR A 10 0.12 -13.84 6.07
N ALA A 11 -0.83 -14.65 5.57
CA ALA A 11 -1.86 -15.29 6.39
C ALA A 11 -1.25 -16.24 7.42
N GLN A 12 -0.32 -17.11 7.01
CA GLN A 12 0.35 -18.05 7.91
C GLN A 12 1.26 -17.35 8.93
N PHE A 13 2.01 -16.32 8.51
CA PHE A 13 2.82 -15.53 9.42
C PHE A 13 1.95 -14.81 10.46
N SER A 14 0.84 -14.20 10.02
CA SER A 14 -0.16 -13.56 10.90
C SER A 14 -0.73 -14.53 11.94
N ASP A 15 -1.07 -15.76 11.52
CA ASP A 15 -1.63 -16.76 12.42
C ASP A 15 -0.58 -17.24 13.43
N SER A 16 0.65 -17.45 12.98
CA SER A 16 1.77 -17.85 13.83
C SER A 16 2.10 -16.78 14.87
N ILE A 17 2.17 -15.50 14.48
CA ILE A 17 2.51 -14.41 15.40
C ILE A 17 1.41 -14.18 16.44
N LEU A 18 0.14 -14.28 16.04
CA LEU A 18 -0.99 -14.23 16.96
C LEU A 18 -1.01 -15.42 17.93
N ALA A 19 -0.70 -16.62 17.46
CA ALA A 19 -0.62 -17.80 18.31
C ALA A 19 0.47 -17.63 19.38
N ARG A 20 1.66 -17.15 18.99
CA ARG A 20 2.75 -16.88 19.95
C ARG A 20 2.43 -15.72 20.89
N ALA A 21 1.78 -14.65 20.41
CA ALA A 21 1.32 -13.56 21.27
C ALA A 21 0.35 -14.06 22.33
N ARG A 22 -0.63 -14.88 21.94
CA ARG A 22 -1.61 -15.46 22.87
C ARG A 22 -0.95 -16.42 23.87
N ALA A 23 0.01 -17.24 23.44
CA ALA A 23 0.76 -18.11 24.35
C ALA A 23 1.55 -17.28 25.37
N CYS A 24 2.24 -16.24 24.91
CA CYS A 24 2.99 -15.31 25.78
C CYS A 24 2.09 -14.64 26.83
N LEU A 25 0.87 -14.23 26.44
CA LEU A 25 -0.12 -13.66 27.34
C LEU A 25 -0.68 -14.70 28.32
N ALA A 26 -0.93 -15.93 27.88
CA ALA A 26 -1.47 -17.01 28.72
C ALA A 26 -0.48 -17.49 29.79
N GLU A 27 0.82 -17.40 29.52
CA GLU A 27 1.88 -17.68 30.51
C GLU A 27 2.03 -16.56 31.55
N THR A 28 1.43 -15.39 31.30
CA THR A 28 1.49 -14.24 32.19
C THR A 28 0.27 -14.23 33.09
N GLN A 29 0.48 -14.01 34.40
CA GLN A 29 -0.62 -13.84 35.33
C GLN A 29 -1.19 -12.42 35.20
N LEU A 30 -2.12 -12.26 34.25
CA LEU A 30 -2.78 -10.99 33.96
C LEU A 30 -3.87 -10.68 34.99
N ALA A 31 -4.07 -9.40 35.29
CA ALA A 31 -5.29 -8.96 35.94
C ALA A 31 -6.49 -9.21 35.01
N PRO A 32 -7.70 -9.52 35.54
CA PRO A 32 -8.87 -9.80 34.71
C PRO A 32 -9.21 -8.69 33.70
N GLU A 33 -9.00 -7.43 34.08
CA GLU A 33 -9.16 -6.27 33.22
C GLU A 33 -8.17 -6.24 32.03
N ASP A 34 -6.90 -6.56 32.28
CA ASP A 34 -5.85 -6.58 31.26
C ASP A 34 -6.06 -7.77 30.31
N GLU A 35 -6.46 -8.93 30.85
CA GLU A 35 -6.84 -10.09 30.05
C GLU A 35 -8.04 -9.75 29.15
N GLN A 36 -9.04 -9.05 29.68
CA GLN A 36 -10.21 -8.64 28.93
C GLN A 36 -9.84 -7.68 27.77
N LEU A 37 -8.87 -6.78 27.95
CA LEU A 37 -8.42 -5.90 26.87
C LEU A 37 -7.62 -6.68 25.80
N LEU A 38 -6.67 -7.51 26.22
CA LEU A 38 -5.70 -8.16 25.33
C LEU A 38 -6.27 -9.39 24.61
N LYS A 39 -7.33 -10.03 25.12
CA LYS A 39 -7.98 -11.17 24.44
C LYS A 39 -8.61 -10.80 23.10
N HIS A 40 -8.69 -9.51 22.78
CA HIS A 40 -9.26 -8.98 21.54
C HIS A 40 -8.24 -8.80 20.41
N LEU A 41 -7.04 -9.33 20.56
CA LEU A 41 -6.05 -9.40 19.49
C LEU A 41 -6.53 -10.29 18.32
N ARG A 42 -6.73 -9.70 17.14
CA ARG A 42 -7.30 -10.36 15.95
C ARG A 42 -6.51 -10.01 14.69
N ARG A 43 -6.36 -11.01 13.82
CA ARG A 43 -5.95 -10.78 12.43
C ARG A 43 -7.07 -10.03 11.73
N SER A 44 -6.70 -9.05 10.92
CA SER A 44 -7.54 -8.50 9.88
C SER A 44 -6.83 -8.67 8.53
N GLY A 45 -7.60 -8.64 7.45
CA GLY A 45 -7.04 -8.72 6.10
C GLY A 45 -6.34 -7.43 5.69
N SER A 46 -6.66 -6.95 4.50
CA SER A 46 -6.11 -5.71 3.90
C SER A 46 -7.14 -4.58 3.98
N PRO A 47 -7.31 -3.90 5.13
CA PRO A 47 -8.24 -2.77 5.22
C PRO A 47 -7.76 -1.60 4.36
N ASP A 48 -8.69 -0.81 3.83
CA ASP A 48 -8.37 0.52 3.29
C ASP A 48 -8.00 1.45 4.44
N LEU A 49 -6.72 1.81 4.52
CA LEU A 49 -6.22 2.83 5.44
C LEU A 49 -6.22 4.17 4.71
N GLU A 50 -6.83 5.18 5.31
CA GLU A 50 -6.85 6.54 4.79
C GLU A 50 -5.84 7.38 5.57
N PHE A 51 -4.95 8.05 4.87
CA PHE A 51 -3.90 8.90 5.43
C PHE A 51 -4.10 10.34 4.97
N GLN A 52 -3.84 11.29 5.86
CA GLN A 52 -3.97 12.73 5.61
C GLN A 52 -2.75 13.46 6.22
N PRO A 53 -1.58 13.41 5.57
CA PRO A 53 -0.35 13.95 6.13
C PRO A 53 -0.35 15.48 6.26
N ASP A 54 -0.99 16.21 5.32
CA ASP A 54 -0.96 17.69 5.26
C ASP A 54 -2.28 18.32 4.76
N ASP A 55 -3.41 18.00 5.39
CA ASP A 55 -4.77 18.58 5.22
C ASP A 55 -5.41 18.71 3.81
N ASP A 56 -4.68 18.56 2.71
CA ASP A 56 -5.15 18.87 1.36
C ASP A 56 -5.38 17.62 0.48
N ALA A 57 -4.83 16.46 0.85
CA ALA A 57 -5.00 15.21 0.10
C ALA A 57 -5.13 14.00 1.02
N VAL A 58 -6.30 13.34 0.97
CA VAL A 58 -6.50 12.01 1.53
C VAL A 58 -6.02 10.98 0.51
N TYR A 59 -5.08 10.15 0.90
CA TYR A 59 -4.65 9.01 0.08
C TYR A 59 -4.95 7.70 0.79
N LYS A 60 -5.20 6.65 0.00
CA LYS A 60 -5.56 5.33 0.52
C LYS A 60 -4.43 4.33 0.31
N LYS A 61 -4.19 3.49 1.31
CA LYS A 61 -3.26 2.36 1.20
C LYS A 61 -3.89 1.11 1.79
N GLN A 62 -3.71 -0.01 1.10
CA GLN A 62 -4.13 -1.33 1.58
C GLN A 62 -2.87 -2.14 1.93
N PRO A 63 -2.61 -2.41 3.20
CA PRO A 63 -1.50 -3.27 3.57
C PRO A 63 -1.77 -4.73 3.21
N ASP A 64 -0.73 -5.54 3.10
CA ASP A 64 -0.89 -6.97 2.80
C ASP A 64 -1.49 -7.77 3.97
N GLY A 65 -1.33 -7.29 5.21
CA GLY A 65 -2.04 -7.83 6.36
C GLY A 65 -1.89 -6.94 7.59
N CYS A 66 -2.76 -7.13 8.58
CA CYS A 66 -2.67 -6.36 9.82
C CYS A 66 -3.24 -7.10 11.03
N ILE A 67 -2.84 -6.65 12.22
CA ILE A 67 -3.36 -7.13 13.50
C ILE A 67 -3.95 -5.94 14.27
N TRP A 68 -5.13 -6.18 14.81
CA TRP A 68 -5.94 -5.22 15.53
C TRP A 68 -6.22 -5.71 16.95
N ILE A 69 -6.35 -4.76 17.87
CA ILE A 69 -7.14 -4.96 19.07
C ILE A 69 -8.49 -4.31 18.80
N VAL A 70 -9.54 -5.12 18.80
CA VAL A 70 -10.92 -4.65 18.62
C VAL A 70 -11.59 -4.72 19.98
N ASP A 71 -11.59 -3.62 20.71
CA ASP A 71 -12.37 -3.52 21.94
C ASP A 71 -13.87 -3.59 21.58
N PRO A 72 -14.63 -4.58 22.09
CA PRO A 72 -16.07 -4.66 21.82
C PRO A 72 -16.90 -3.69 22.67
N ALA A 73 -16.35 -3.16 23.76
CA ALA A 73 -17.03 -2.19 24.63
C ALA A 73 -16.93 -0.78 24.05
N ILE A 74 -15.79 -0.47 23.44
CA ILE A 74 -15.60 0.74 22.66
C ILE A 74 -16.00 0.39 21.23
N ASN A 75 -17.23 0.68 20.82
CA ASN A 75 -17.73 0.39 19.46
C ASN A 75 -17.01 1.20 18.36
N GLU A 76 -15.83 1.73 18.66
CA GLU A 76 -14.90 2.45 17.80
C GLU A 76 -13.62 1.63 17.69
N ARG A 77 -13.30 1.23 16.46
CA ARG A 77 -11.94 0.77 16.16
C ARG A 77 -11.03 1.99 16.16
N SER A 78 -9.78 1.80 16.56
CA SER A 78 -8.72 2.73 16.17
C SER A 78 -8.81 3.01 14.66
N THR A 79 -8.42 4.20 14.23
CA THR A 79 -8.36 4.50 12.79
C THR A 79 -7.34 3.61 12.09
N TYR A 80 -6.28 3.22 12.82
CA TYR A 80 -5.17 2.43 12.30
C TYR A 80 -4.91 1.16 13.14
N PRO A 81 -4.50 0.05 12.51
CA PRO A 81 -3.98 -1.12 13.22
C PRO A 81 -2.67 -0.78 13.93
N ALA A 82 -2.42 -1.42 15.07
CA ALA A 82 -1.12 -1.28 15.74
C ALA A 82 0.00 -2.00 14.97
N PHE A 83 -0.30 -3.14 14.34
CA PHE A 83 0.70 -3.96 13.66
C PHE A 83 0.31 -4.23 12.21
N VAL A 84 1.26 -4.03 11.30
CA VAL A 84 1.05 -4.17 9.86
C VAL A 84 2.14 -4.97 9.19
N MET A 85 1.76 -5.71 8.16
CA MET A 85 2.62 -6.51 7.31
C MET A 85 2.54 -5.99 5.88
N GLU A 86 3.70 -5.80 5.26
CA GLU A 86 3.83 -5.42 3.86
C GLU A 86 4.77 -6.39 3.15
N VAL A 87 4.41 -6.83 1.95
CA VAL A 87 5.20 -7.77 1.15
C VAL A 87 5.53 -7.13 -0.19
N ALA A 88 6.83 -6.94 -0.46
CA ALA A 88 7.30 -6.41 -1.73
C ALA A 88 6.87 -7.33 -2.89
N LYS A 89 6.07 -6.79 -3.81
CA LYS A 89 5.57 -7.49 -5.00
C LYS A 89 6.49 -7.26 -6.18
N SER A 90 7.63 -7.97 -6.23
CA SER A 90 8.69 -7.80 -7.26
C SER A 90 9.29 -6.38 -7.34
N GLU A 91 8.94 -5.52 -6.39
CA GLU A 91 9.40 -4.15 -6.29
C GLU A 91 10.83 -4.09 -5.76
N ASN A 92 11.50 -2.97 -6.07
CA ASN A 92 12.79 -2.63 -5.49
C ASN A 92 12.68 -2.66 -3.94
N PRO A 93 13.58 -3.36 -3.21
CA PRO A 93 13.63 -3.31 -1.75
C PRO A 93 13.56 -1.90 -1.16
N GLU A 94 14.06 -0.89 -1.86
CA GLU A 94 13.94 0.52 -1.45
C GLU A 94 12.49 1.02 -1.38
N HIS A 95 11.62 0.59 -2.31
CA HIS A 95 10.20 0.97 -2.26
C HIS A 95 9.51 0.34 -1.05
N LEU A 96 9.88 -0.89 -0.68
CA LEU A 96 9.37 -1.52 0.53
C LEU A 96 9.77 -0.72 1.77
N LYS A 97 11.03 -0.28 1.86
CA LYS A 97 11.51 0.55 2.98
C LYS A 97 10.69 1.85 3.09
N ILE A 98 10.54 2.58 1.99
CA ILE A 98 9.74 3.82 1.92
C ILE A 98 8.29 3.54 2.32
N ALA A 99 7.70 2.45 1.80
CA ALA A 99 6.32 2.06 2.09
C ALA A 99 6.10 1.74 3.59
N CYS A 100 7.04 1.04 4.23
CA CYS A 100 6.98 0.73 5.65
C CYS A 100 7.20 1.96 6.53
N TYR A 101 8.18 2.80 6.19
CA TYR A 101 8.46 4.05 6.88
C TYR A 101 7.27 5.00 6.83
N ASN A 102 6.73 5.27 5.63
CA ASN A 102 5.59 6.17 5.44
C ASN A 102 4.34 5.71 6.19
N MET A 103 4.13 4.40 6.35
CA MET A 103 3.00 3.92 7.13
C MET A 103 3.03 4.37 8.59
N ILE A 104 4.22 4.45 9.18
CA ILE A 104 4.40 4.92 10.55
C ILE A 104 4.32 6.44 10.59
N VAL A 105 5.00 7.12 9.67
CA VAL A 105 5.01 8.59 9.61
C VAL A 105 3.62 9.16 9.35
N ASP A 106 2.92 8.65 8.35
CA ASP A 106 1.64 9.20 7.91
C ASP A 106 0.51 8.86 8.89
N SER A 107 0.70 7.81 9.71
CA SER A 107 -0.18 7.53 10.87
C SER A 107 0.27 8.22 12.16
N GLN A 108 1.34 9.02 12.14
CA GLN A 108 1.94 9.66 13.32
C GLN A 108 2.24 8.66 14.46
N ALA A 109 2.76 7.47 14.09
CA ALA A 109 3.03 6.34 14.99
C ALA A 109 1.79 5.79 15.74
N LEU A 110 0.59 5.95 15.17
CA LEU A 110 -0.59 5.16 15.57
C LEU A 110 -0.46 3.71 15.09
N VAL A 111 0.19 3.49 13.93
CA VAL A 111 0.78 2.19 13.59
C VAL A 111 2.08 2.05 14.38
N LYS A 112 2.12 1.07 15.29
CA LYS A 112 3.24 0.82 16.21
C LYS A 112 4.37 0.02 15.57
N CYS A 113 4.03 -0.96 14.75
CA CYS A 113 5.01 -1.83 14.12
C CYS A 113 4.60 -2.16 12.69
N VAL A 114 5.54 -2.00 11.77
CA VAL A 114 5.41 -2.48 10.39
C VAL A 114 6.49 -3.51 10.12
N VAL A 115 6.10 -4.67 9.59
CA VAL A 115 7.02 -5.72 9.15
C VAL A 115 6.98 -5.81 7.64
N GLY A 116 8.12 -5.53 7.01
CA GLY A 116 8.28 -5.60 5.57
C GLY A 116 8.97 -6.88 5.15
N PHE A 117 8.44 -7.58 4.16
CA PHE A 117 9.01 -8.80 3.59
C PHE A 117 9.36 -8.61 2.13
N ALA A 118 10.61 -8.90 1.77
CA ALA A 118 11.05 -9.01 0.38
C ALA A 118 11.28 -10.49 0.04
N LEU A 119 10.27 -11.15 -0.53
CA LEU A 119 10.31 -12.61 -0.78
C LEU A 119 11.10 -13.01 -2.03
N GLU A 120 11.31 -12.06 -2.95
CA GLU A 120 12.04 -12.23 -4.22
C GLU A 120 12.79 -10.93 -4.59
N PRO A 121 13.77 -10.47 -3.78
CA PRO A 121 14.39 -9.15 -3.94
C PRO A 121 15.10 -8.96 -5.30
N ASN A 122 15.51 -10.06 -5.95
CA ASN A 122 16.28 -10.04 -7.19
C ASN A 122 15.52 -10.55 -8.43
N ARG A 123 14.18 -10.59 -8.42
CA ARG A 123 13.40 -11.13 -9.56
C ARG A 123 13.74 -10.44 -10.89
N ALA A 124 14.04 -9.14 -10.85
CA ALA A 124 14.45 -8.35 -12.02
C ALA A 124 15.81 -8.78 -12.61
N ALA A 125 16.71 -9.35 -11.80
CA ALA A 125 18.04 -9.78 -12.23
C ALA A 125 18.03 -11.09 -13.04
N ARG A 126 16.86 -11.68 -13.34
CA ARG A 126 16.68 -12.90 -14.15
C ARG A 126 17.48 -14.12 -13.68
N LYS A 127 18.02 -14.13 -12.46
CA LYS A 127 18.58 -15.34 -11.84
C LYS A 127 17.42 -16.22 -11.43
N LYS A 128 17.04 -17.14 -12.33
CA LYS A 128 15.86 -18.01 -12.26
C LYS A 128 15.82 -18.93 -11.02
N GLU A 129 16.84 -18.89 -10.18
CA GLU A 129 17.07 -19.79 -9.06
C GLU A 129 17.34 -19.06 -7.72
N ASP A 130 17.35 -17.72 -7.69
CA ASP A 130 17.59 -17.00 -6.44
C ASP A 130 16.32 -16.99 -5.56
N LYS A 131 16.36 -17.76 -4.48
CA LYS A 131 15.27 -17.86 -3.49
C LYS A 131 15.46 -16.95 -2.28
N THR A 132 16.38 -15.98 -2.36
CA THR A 132 16.66 -15.08 -1.24
C THR A 132 15.39 -14.41 -0.76
N ALA A 133 15.20 -14.33 0.57
CA ALA A 133 14.11 -13.58 1.16
C ALA A 133 14.61 -12.80 2.38
N CYS A 134 14.16 -11.55 2.50
CA CYS A 134 14.58 -10.62 3.54
C CYS A 134 13.39 -10.04 4.30
N VAL A 135 13.64 -9.60 5.54
CA VAL A 135 12.65 -9.02 6.44
C VAL A 135 13.20 -7.78 7.14
N GLY A 136 12.37 -6.75 7.29
CA GLY A 136 12.66 -5.55 8.07
C GLY A 136 11.54 -5.27 9.07
N ILE A 137 11.89 -4.65 10.20
CA ILE A 137 10.94 -4.23 11.23
C ILE A 137 11.13 -2.73 11.45
N TRP A 138 10.05 -1.97 11.34
CA TRP A 138 10.01 -0.55 11.67
C TRP A 138 9.09 -0.34 12.86
N ARG A 139 9.52 0.46 13.84
CA ARG A 139 8.73 0.75 15.04
C ARG A 139 8.46 2.23 15.20
N GLY A 140 7.19 2.56 15.42
CA GLY A 140 6.74 3.90 15.74
C GLY A 140 6.63 4.09 17.24
N THR A 141 7.27 5.11 17.77
CA THR A 141 7.04 5.58 19.14
C THR A 141 6.43 6.96 19.09
N SER A 142 5.36 7.18 19.85
CA SER A 142 4.71 8.49 19.93
C SER A 142 4.82 9.02 21.36
N THR A 143 5.03 10.31 21.48
CA THR A 143 5.00 11.07 22.74
C THR A 143 3.99 12.20 22.60
N ALA A 144 3.67 12.90 23.69
CA ALA A 144 2.72 14.00 23.65
C ALA A 144 3.10 15.15 22.68
N THR A 145 4.36 15.23 22.23
CA THR A 145 4.86 16.37 21.43
C THR A 145 5.55 15.97 20.13
N ALA A 146 5.87 14.69 19.95
CA ALA A 146 6.63 14.20 18.81
C ALA A 146 6.44 12.69 18.64
N PHE A 147 6.68 12.20 17.43
CA PHE A 147 6.85 10.77 17.18
C PHE A 147 8.22 10.50 16.55
N THR A 148 8.69 9.27 16.71
CA THR A 148 9.95 8.78 16.14
C THR A 148 9.71 7.44 15.46
N VAL A 149 10.51 7.18 14.42
CA VAL A 149 10.54 5.89 13.73
C VAL A 149 11.91 5.25 13.97
N ASP A 150 11.91 4.08 14.58
CA ASP A 150 13.08 3.21 14.66
C ASP A 150 13.11 2.34 13.40
N GLU A 151 14.12 2.60 12.56
CA GLU A 151 14.38 1.86 11.34
C GLU A 151 15.26 0.63 11.63
N PRO A 152 15.17 -0.44 10.82
CA PRO A 152 16.12 -1.54 10.96
C PRO A 152 17.56 -1.02 10.84
N SER A 153 18.40 -1.39 11.81
CA SER A 153 19.79 -0.89 11.95
C SER A 153 20.71 -1.25 10.78
N ASP A 154 20.40 -2.35 10.09
CA ASP A 154 21.08 -2.82 8.88
C ASP A 154 20.09 -2.84 7.69
N GLU A 155 20.59 -3.13 6.48
CA GLU A 155 19.73 -3.56 5.37
C GLU A 155 18.78 -4.72 5.80
N LEU A 156 17.70 -4.94 5.05
CA LEU A 156 16.71 -5.97 5.35
C LEU A 156 17.38 -7.31 5.68
N LYS A 157 17.08 -7.86 6.85
CA LYS A 157 17.70 -9.08 7.36
C LYS A 157 17.33 -10.27 6.49
N THR A 158 18.31 -10.97 5.94
CA THR A 158 18.07 -12.20 5.18
C THR A 158 17.57 -13.31 6.09
N PHE A 159 16.43 -13.90 5.77
CA PHE A 159 15.88 -15.07 6.48
C PHE A 159 15.90 -16.36 5.65
N ARG A 160 16.06 -16.22 4.33
CA ARG A 160 16.29 -17.34 3.40
C ARG A 160 17.38 -16.98 2.42
N GLN A 161 18.38 -17.85 2.24
CA GLN A 161 19.48 -17.65 1.31
C GLN A 161 19.08 -17.99 -0.14
N ALA A 162 19.97 -17.69 -1.09
CA ALA A 162 19.72 -17.90 -2.52
C ALA A 162 19.42 -19.37 -2.88
N ASP A 163 20.03 -20.33 -2.18
CA ASP A 163 19.79 -21.77 -2.36
C ASP A 163 18.48 -22.26 -1.71
N GLY A 164 17.79 -21.38 -0.97
CA GLY A 164 16.56 -21.68 -0.24
C GLY A 164 16.79 -22.18 1.20
N THR A 165 18.04 -22.23 1.69
CA THR A 165 18.33 -22.59 3.07
C THR A 165 17.91 -21.47 4.04
N PRO A 166 17.43 -21.82 5.25
CA PRO A 166 17.11 -20.84 6.27
C PRO A 166 18.38 -20.18 6.79
N ALA A 167 18.32 -18.86 7.04
CA ALA A 167 19.37 -18.15 7.75
C ALA A 167 19.25 -18.34 9.27
N HIS A 168 20.32 -18.05 10.01
CA HIS A 168 20.34 -18.12 11.48
C HIS A 168 19.97 -16.77 12.12
N GLY A 169 19.34 -16.86 13.29
CA GLY A 169 19.02 -15.72 14.15
C GLY A 169 17.53 -15.57 14.39
N ASP A 170 17.19 -14.48 15.09
CA ASP A 170 15.82 -14.26 15.56
C ASP A 170 15.26 -12.92 15.09
N LEU A 171 13.94 -12.85 15.02
CA LEU A 171 13.13 -11.65 15.05
C LEU A 171 12.45 -11.57 16.41
N ARG A 172 12.47 -10.38 16.98
CA ARG A 172 11.86 -10.12 18.29
C ARG A 172 10.77 -9.09 18.11
N PHE A 173 9.59 -9.44 18.60
CA PHE A 173 8.47 -8.54 18.78
C PHE A 173 8.19 -8.41 20.27
N THR A 174 7.46 -7.37 20.64
CA THR A 174 6.94 -7.20 21.99
C THR A 174 5.42 -7.20 21.96
N ILE A 175 4.74 -7.43 23.08
CA ILE A 175 3.29 -7.23 23.13
C ILE A 175 2.93 -5.78 22.78
N GLY A 176 3.77 -4.82 23.15
CA GLY A 176 3.61 -3.40 22.78
C GLY A 176 3.53 -3.15 21.28
N ASP A 177 4.20 -3.97 20.45
CA ASP A 177 4.12 -3.85 18.98
C ASP A 177 2.70 -4.07 18.43
N PHE A 178 1.80 -4.71 19.21
CA PHE A 178 0.42 -5.02 18.81
C PHE A 178 -0.66 -4.24 19.55
N VAL A 179 -0.28 -3.39 20.51
CA VAL A 179 -1.22 -2.70 21.39
C VAL A 179 -1.24 -1.20 21.06
N PRO A 180 -2.38 -0.64 20.63
CA PRO A 180 -2.51 0.81 20.43
C PRO A 180 -2.23 1.59 21.71
N GLU A 181 -1.74 2.84 21.59
CA GLU A 181 -1.40 3.71 22.74
C GLU A 181 -2.56 3.83 23.75
N ALA A 182 -3.79 4.03 23.24
CA ALA A 182 -4.97 4.17 24.08
C ALA A 182 -5.29 2.90 24.90
N THR A 183 -5.03 1.72 24.34
CA THR A 183 -5.17 0.44 25.06
C THR A 183 -4.01 0.24 26.02
N ALA A 184 -2.79 0.54 25.58
CA ALA A 184 -1.58 0.46 26.41
C ALA A 184 -1.72 1.33 27.65
N ALA A 185 -2.29 2.53 27.55
CA ALA A 185 -2.55 3.44 28.66
C ALA A 185 -3.50 2.87 29.73
N GLN A 186 -4.43 2.00 29.34
CA GLN A 186 -5.42 1.38 30.24
C GLN A 186 -4.88 0.18 31.02
N LEU A 187 -3.78 -0.44 30.56
CA LEU A 187 -3.23 -1.62 31.23
C LEU A 187 -2.76 -1.30 32.65
N SER A 188 -3.10 -2.17 33.61
CA SER A 188 -2.65 -2.01 35.00
C SER A 188 -1.16 -2.30 35.15
N ASP A 189 -0.66 -3.33 34.47
CA ASP A 189 0.74 -3.71 34.43
C ASP A 189 1.37 -3.36 33.07
N LYS A 190 2.22 -2.32 33.05
CA LYS A 190 2.92 -1.92 31.82
C LYS A 190 4.02 -2.90 31.41
N SER A 191 4.52 -3.73 32.32
CA SER A 191 5.60 -4.69 32.01
C SER A 191 5.16 -5.80 31.05
N ILE A 192 3.84 -6.00 30.90
CA ILE A 192 3.26 -6.89 29.88
C ILE A 192 3.67 -6.43 28.48
N LEU A 193 3.75 -5.13 28.23
CA LEU A 193 4.09 -4.58 26.92
C LEU A 193 5.50 -4.98 26.47
N ASP A 194 6.43 -5.16 27.42
CA ASP A 194 7.83 -5.52 27.16
C ASP A 194 8.03 -7.03 26.93
N ARG A 195 6.98 -7.84 27.10
CA ARG A 195 7.05 -9.29 26.93
C ARG A 195 7.37 -9.64 25.48
N GLN A 196 8.41 -10.44 25.30
CA GLN A 196 8.95 -10.74 23.98
C GLN A 196 8.25 -11.93 23.32
N ILE A 197 7.98 -11.77 22.03
CA ILE A 197 7.57 -12.82 21.10
C ILE A 197 8.75 -13.02 20.15
N ILE A 198 9.32 -14.23 20.16
CA ILE A 198 10.51 -14.55 19.38
C ILE A 198 10.11 -15.42 18.18
N PHE A 199 10.62 -15.06 17.01
CA PHE A 199 10.59 -15.86 15.78
C PHE A 199 12.00 -16.21 15.36
N THR A 200 12.27 -17.48 15.07
CA THR A 200 13.54 -17.81 14.41
C THR A 200 13.41 -17.46 12.93
N LEU A 201 14.52 -17.11 12.28
CA LEU A 201 14.53 -16.91 10.83
C LEU A 201 14.21 -18.21 10.06
N SER A 202 14.48 -19.37 10.67
CA SER A 202 14.05 -20.67 10.14
C SER A 202 12.54 -20.79 10.10
N ASP A 203 11.83 -20.32 11.13
CA ASP A 203 10.35 -20.33 11.16
C ASP A 203 9.78 -19.59 9.95
N LEU A 204 10.35 -18.42 9.61
CA LEU A 204 9.92 -17.64 8.44
C LEU A 204 10.20 -18.37 7.13
N ALA A 205 11.38 -18.98 7.00
CA ALA A 205 11.74 -19.74 5.81
C ALA A 205 10.81 -20.95 5.62
N ASP A 206 10.40 -21.60 6.71
CA ASP A 206 9.48 -22.75 6.70
C ASP A 206 8.04 -22.34 6.35
N ILE A 207 7.56 -21.20 6.87
CA ILE A 207 6.27 -20.62 6.47
C ILE A 207 6.26 -20.29 4.97
N LEU A 208 7.33 -19.67 4.46
CA LEU A 208 7.46 -19.35 3.04
C LEU A 208 7.52 -20.60 2.16
N ARG A 209 8.29 -21.61 2.58
CA ARG A 209 8.33 -22.91 1.88
C ARG A 209 6.95 -23.57 1.83
N THR A 210 6.19 -23.48 2.92
CA THR A 210 4.83 -24.05 2.99
C THR A 210 3.88 -23.34 2.02
N ALA A 211 3.94 -22.01 1.95
CA ALA A 211 3.18 -21.22 0.98
C ALA A 211 3.54 -21.60 -0.48
N GLU A 212 4.83 -21.77 -0.79
CA GLU A 212 5.29 -22.19 -2.12
C GLU A 212 4.80 -23.60 -2.51
N ILE A 213 4.85 -24.55 -1.57
CA ILE A 213 4.37 -25.93 -1.79
C ILE A 213 2.85 -25.94 -1.99
N GLY A 214 2.10 -25.16 -1.19
CA GLY A 214 0.66 -25.02 -1.33
C GLY A 214 0.27 -24.55 -2.74
N ARG A 215 1.02 -23.60 -3.28
CA ARG A 215 0.83 -23.10 -4.65
C ARG A 215 1.14 -24.15 -5.72
N ALA A 216 2.24 -24.89 -5.59
CA ALA A 216 2.59 -25.93 -6.57
C ALA A 216 1.50 -27.00 -6.70
N LYS A 217 0.89 -27.42 -5.58
CA LYS A 217 -0.23 -28.38 -5.57
C LYS A 217 -1.48 -27.86 -6.27
N LEU A 218 -1.78 -26.57 -6.15
CA LEU A 218 -2.91 -25.94 -6.85
C LEU A 218 -2.69 -25.90 -8.37
N ASP A 219 -1.46 -25.64 -8.81
CA ASP A 219 -1.13 -25.62 -10.23
C ASP A 219 -1.12 -27.03 -10.87
N ASP A 220 -0.77 -28.07 -10.10
CA ASP A 220 -0.85 -29.47 -10.56
C ASP A 220 -2.28 -30.02 -10.63
N THR A 221 -3.18 -29.52 -9.77
CA THR A 221 -4.59 -29.96 -9.71
C THR A 221 -5.52 -29.14 -10.60
N ALA A 222 -5.09 -27.96 -11.06
CA ALA A 222 -5.85 -27.20 -12.03
C ALA A 222 -5.92 -28.01 -13.34
N PRO A 223 -7.13 -28.36 -13.84
CA PRO A 223 -7.23 -28.99 -15.14
C PRO A 223 -6.60 -28.04 -16.15
N ARG A 224 -5.49 -28.46 -16.77
CA ARG A 224 -4.87 -27.75 -17.88
C ARG A 224 -5.94 -27.62 -18.95
N LYS A 225 -6.67 -26.50 -18.95
CA LYS A 225 -7.61 -26.18 -20.02
C LYS A 225 -6.77 -26.04 -21.27
N THR A 226 -6.65 -27.12 -22.03
CA THR A 226 -6.28 -27.12 -23.44
C THR A 226 -7.46 -26.49 -24.18
N GLY A 227 -7.71 -25.21 -23.92
CA GLY A 227 -8.55 -24.40 -24.76
C GLY A 227 -7.92 -24.35 -26.16
N PRO A 228 -8.73 -24.14 -27.21
CA PRO A 228 -8.19 -23.91 -28.54
C PRO A 228 -7.12 -22.82 -28.44
N LYS A 229 -5.93 -23.06 -28.99
CA LYS A 229 -4.88 -22.03 -29.12
C LYS A 229 -5.53 -20.80 -29.75
N ARG A 230 -5.89 -19.81 -28.93
CA ARG A 230 -6.31 -18.51 -29.44
C ARG A 230 -5.11 -17.99 -30.22
N LYS A 231 -5.28 -17.82 -31.55
CA LYS A 231 -4.31 -17.05 -32.33
C LYS A 231 -4.11 -15.75 -31.58
N ALA A 232 -2.85 -15.42 -31.28
CA ALA A 232 -2.50 -14.21 -30.57
C ALA A 232 -3.23 -13.03 -31.24
N MET A 233 -4.15 -12.41 -30.51
CA MET A 233 -4.60 -11.10 -30.92
C MET A 233 -3.38 -10.17 -30.81
N PRO A 234 -3.14 -9.28 -31.79
CA PRO A 234 -2.13 -8.24 -31.64
C PRO A 234 -2.41 -7.49 -30.32
N LEU A 235 -1.39 -7.35 -29.47
CA LEU A 235 -1.53 -6.57 -28.25
C LEU A 235 -1.99 -5.14 -28.61
N PRO A 236 -2.83 -4.50 -27.78
CA PRO A 236 -2.98 -3.05 -27.82
C PRO A 236 -1.59 -2.42 -27.63
N GLU A 237 -1.24 -1.47 -28.50
CA GLU A 237 0.00 -0.69 -28.40
C GLU A 237 0.13 -0.10 -26.99
N VAL A 238 0.99 -0.71 -26.19
CA VAL A 238 1.52 -0.07 -24.98
C VAL A 238 2.51 0.97 -25.50
N TYR A 239 2.23 2.24 -25.23
CA TYR A 239 3.19 3.32 -25.35
C TYR A 239 4.37 3.01 -24.43
N ASP A 240 5.43 2.48 -25.02
CA ASP A 240 6.72 2.28 -24.37
C ASP A 240 7.50 3.59 -24.49
N ASP A 241 7.99 4.11 -23.36
CA ASP A 241 8.78 5.35 -23.23
C ASP A 241 10.17 5.27 -23.90
N LEU A 242 10.39 4.27 -24.75
CA LEU A 242 11.52 4.15 -25.66
C LEU A 242 11.06 4.38 -27.09
N ARG A 243 10.87 5.67 -27.42
CA ARG A 243 10.43 6.19 -28.71
C ARG A 243 11.16 5.53 -29.88
N ASP A 244 10.48 4.59 -30.53
CA ASP A 244 10.95 3.75 -31.63
C ASP A 244 11.52 4.62 -32.78
N PRO A 245 12.75 4.35 -33.30
CA PRO A 245 13.33 5.09 -34.43
C PRO A 245 12.43 5.09 -35.68
N LYS A 246 11.49 4.13 -35.79
CA LYS A 246 10.46 4.09 -36.84
C LYS A 246 9.42 5.21 -36.69
N MET A 247 9.02 5.54 -35.45
CA MET A 247 8.10 6.64 -35.14
C MET A 247 8.73 8.00 -35.42
N ARG A 248 10.02 8.20 -35.12
CA ARG A 248 10.74 9.44 -35.49
C ARG A 248 10.78 9.68 -36.99
N ARG A 249 10.83 8.59 -37.79
CA ARG A 249 10.80 8.68 -39.25
C ARG A 249 9.43 9.14 -39.76
N LEU A 250 8.36 8.61 -39.18
CA LEU A 250 6.98 8.98 -39.53
C LEU A 250 6.62 10.39 -39.07
N GLU A 251 7.03 10.81 -37.87
CA GLU A 251 6.85 12.19 -37.40
C GLU A 251 7.61 13.20 -38.28
N LYS A 252 8.84 12.85 -38.71
CA LYS A 252 9.64 13.71 -39.60
C LYS A 252 9.05 13.78 -41.03
N GLU A 253 8.45 12.70 -41.52
CA GLU A 253 7.72 12.72 -42.79
C GLU A 253 6.40 13.49 -42.68
N ALA A 254 5.68 13.38 -41.56
CA ALA A 254 4.47 14.13 -41.30
C ALA A 254 4.74 15.64 -41.21
N ALA A 255 5.77 16.05 -40.45
CA ALA A 255 6.19 17.46 -40.37
C ALA A 255 6.63 18.00 -41.73
N ARG A 256 7.36 17.20 -42.53
CA ARG A 256 7.73 17.60 -43.90
C ARG A 256 6.51 17.75 -44.81
N LYS A 257 5.47 16.93 -44.61
CA LYS A 257 4.23 17.03 -45.36
C LYS A 257 3.43 18.27 -44.95
N GLU A 258 3.40 18.58 -43.66
CA GLU A 258 2.77 19.79 -43.11
C GLU A 258 3.46 21.07 -43.60
N ASP A 259 4.79 21.10 -43.69
CA ASP A 259 5.55 22.23 -44.26
C ASP A 259 5.29 22.43 -45.76
N ILE A 260 5.04 21.34 -46.51
CA ILE A 260 4.67 21.40 -47.93
C ILE A 260 3.22 21.89 -48.06
N GLU A 261 2.32 21.45 -47.18
CA GLU A 261 0.90 21.81 -47.19
C GLU A 261 0.64 23.23 -46.66
N ALA A 262 1.48 23.72 -45.73
CA ALA A 262 1.51 25.11 -45.27
C ALA A 262 2.28 26.05 -46.24
N GLY A 263 3.03 25.49 -47.20
CA GLY A 263 3.97 26.20 -48.07
C GLY A 263 3.43 26.64 -49.44
N GLU A 264 2.17 26.35 -49.79
CA GLU A 264 1.55 26.83 -51.03
C GLU A 264 0.29 27.66 -50.76
N SER A 265 0.48 28.80 -50.08
CA SER A 265 -0.45 29.91 -50.27
C SER A 265 0.34 31.22 -50.42
N PHE A 266 0.24 31.76 -51.63
CA PHE A 266 0.60 33.11 -52.07
C PHE A 266 2.09 33.48 -52.20
N ARG A 267 2.64 33.21 -53.40
CA ARG A 267 3.59 34.12 -54.05
C ARG A 267 3.03 34.58 -55.40
N LYS A 268 2.74 35.89 -55.45
CA LYS A 268 2.72 36.88 -56.56
C LYS A 268 1.68 37.95 -56.20
N ASP A 269 1.90 39.25 -56.33
CA ASP A 269 2.98 40.01 -56.94
C ASP A 269 2.92 41.45 -56.41
N ASP A 270 4.10 42.04 -56.26
CA ASP A 270 4.50 43.45 -56.45
C ASP A 270 3.48 44.61 -56.37
N GLY A 271 3.84 45.61 -55.55
CA GLY A 271 3.30 46.96 -55.71
C GLY A 271 3.65 47.94 -54.59
N LYS A 272 4.75 48.67 -54.78
CA LYS A 272 5.20 49.87 -54.03
C LYS A 272 4.07 50.81 -53.58
N THR A 273 4.17 51.37 -52.37
CA THR A 273 4.44 52.80 -52.10
C THR A 273 4.66 53.09 -50.61
N ALA A 274 5.53 54.06 -50.34
CA ALA A 274 5.85 54.62 -49.03
C ALA A 274 4.72 55.51 -48.49
N VAL A 275 4.74 55.75 -47.18
CA VAL A 275 4.72 57.06 -46.48
C VAL A 275 4.07 56.91 -45.09
N ASP A 276 4.85 57.32 -44.09
CA ASP A 276 4.57 57.92 -42.77
C ASP A 276 3.37 57.54 -41.89
N SER A 277 3.72 57.58 -40.60
CA SER A 277 3.01 58.17 -39.47
C SER A 277 2.38 57.24 -38.42
N GLU A 278 2.92 57.43 -37.21
CA GLU A 278 2.30 57.44 -35.89
C GLU A 278 1.83 56.14 -35.20
N GLU A 279 2.40 55.95 -34.00
CA GLU A 279 1.85 55.17 -32.89
C GLU A 279 0.38 55.52 -32.64
N PRO A 280 -0.45 54.56 -32.17
CA PRO A 280 -0.69 54.56 -30.73
C PRO A 280 -0.95 53.18 -30.09
N ARG A 281 -0.50 53.08 -28.82
CA ARG A 281 -1.21 52.57 -27.64
C ARG A 281 -1.93 51.21 -27.73
N GLY A 282 -1.36 50.26 -26.99
CA GLY A 282 -2.00 49.58 -25.86
C GLY A 282 -3.31 48.83 -26.12
N ARG A 283 -3.25 47.49 -26.12
CA ARG A 283 -4.41 46.65 -25.78
C ARG A 283 -4.01 45.49 -24.87
N VAL A 284 -4.59 45.57 -23.68
CA VAL A 284 -4.72 44.52 -22.67
C VAL A 284 -5.50 43.35 -23.27
N LEU A 285 -4.96 42.14 -23.21
CA LEU A 285 -5.72 40.93 -23.47
C LEU A 285 -6.39 40.46 -22.18
N ALA A 286 -7.71 40.47 -22.22
CA ALA A 286 -8.61 40.07 -21.16
C ALA A 286 -8.62 38.56 -20.94
N THR A 287 -8.71 38.19 -19.67
CA THR A 287 -9.00 36.87 -19.13
C THR A 287 -10.28 36.25 -19.71
N ALA A 288 -10.18 35.03 -20.23
CA ALA A 288 -11.34 34.22 -20.59
C ALA A 288 -11.90 33.49 -19.35
N ARG A 289 -13.01 34.02 -18.82
CA ARG A 289 -13.89 33.33 -17.86
C ARG A 289 -14.75 32.31 -18.61
N SER A 290 -14.60 31.02 -18.30
CA SER A 290 -15.58 30.00 -18.67
C SER A 290 -16.84 30.13 -17.81
N LYS A 291 -18.00 30.25 -18.47
CA LYS A 291 -19.34 30.29 -17.87
C LYS A 291 -20.20 29.18 -18.49
N ARG A 292 -21.10 28.64 -17.65
CA ARG A 292 -22.24 27.74 -17.92
C ARG A 292 -21.87 26.25 -18.00
N SER A 293 -22.62 25.36 -17.35
CA SER A 293 -24.08 25.31 -17.34
C SER A 293 -24.67 24.72 -16.07
N SER A 294 -25.58 25.48 -15.48
CA SER A 294 -26.56 25.05 -14.48
C SER A 294 -27.76 24.39 -15.14
N ARG A 295 -28.15 23.20 -14.69
CA ARG A 295 -29.54 22.74 -14.71
C ARG A 295 -29.92 22.19 -13.35
N ARG A 296 -30.58 23.05 -12.55
CA ARG A 296 -31.68 22.69 -11.65
C ARG A 296 -32.80 22.08 -12.53
N SER A 297 -33.66 21.20 -12.06
CA SER A 297 -34.51 21.37 -10.88
C SER A 297 -35.29 20.10 -10.53
N ALA A 298 -35.50 19.93 -9.21
CA ALA A 298 -36.74 19.60 -8.49
C ALA A 298 -37.54 18.35 -8.91
N GLY A 299 -38.08 17.54 -8.02
CA GLY A 299 -38.23 17.59 -6.56
C GLY A 299 -39.37 16.64 -6.18
N LEU A 300 -39.47 16.25 -4.92
CA LEU A 300 -40.75 16.06 -4.19
C LEU A 300 -40.48 15.69 -2.73
N GLN A 301 -41.04 16.53 -1.86
CA GLN A 301 -41.16 16.38 -0.42
C GLN A 301 -42.39 15.55 -0.04
N ALA A 302 -42.49 15.31 1.27
CA ALA A 302 -43.59 14.80 2.09
C ALA A 302 -43.47 13.29 2.39
N SER A 303 -43.62 12.82 3.63
CA SER A 303 -44.38 13.37 4.76
C SER A 303 -43.95 12.75 6.08
N ALA A 304 -44.26 13.49 7.16
CA ALA A 304 -43.96 13.21 8.55
C ALA A 304 -44.89 12.18 9.22
N SER A 305 -44.55 11.90 10.48
CA SER A 305 -45.36 11.47 11.63
C SER A 305 -45.84 10.02 11.70
N SER A 306 -45.36 9.29 12.72
CA SER A 306 -46.25 8.75 13.76
C SER A 306 -45.46 8.29 15.00
N GLN A 307 -45.87 8.81 16.16
CA GLN A 307 -45.53 8.33 17.50
C GLN A 307 -46.12 6.93 17.73
N ARG A 308 -45.49 6.11 18.58
CA ARG A 308 -46.23 5.33 19.60
C ARG A 308 -45.31 4.78 20.69
N SER A 309 -45.52 5.35 21.86
CA SER A 309 -45.35 4.76 23.19
C SER A 309 -45.97 3.36 23.31
N ARG A 310 -45.33 2.48 24.08
CA ARG A 310 -46.03 1.45 24.88
C ARG A 310 -45.16 1.02 26.06
N ASP A 311 -45.48 1.59 27.21
CA ASP A 311 -45.38 0.93 28.50
C ASP A 311 -46.44 -0.18 28.61
N GLY A 312 -46.14 -1.18 29.45
CA GLY A 312 -47.14 -1.91 30.23
C GLY A 312 -47.28 -3.41 29.94
N SER A 313 -46.50 -4.24 30.65
CA SER A 313 -46.98 -5.18 31.71
C SER A 313 -45.81 -6.00 32.24
#